data_AF-A0A969TXJ9-F1
#
_entry.id   AF-A0A969TXJ9-F1
#
_cell.length_a   1.000
_cell.length_b   1.000
_cell.length_c   1.000
_cell.angle_alpha   90.00
_cell.angle_beta   90.00
_cell.angle_gamma   90.00
#
_symmetry.space_group_name_H-M   'P 1'
#
loop_
_entity.id
_entity.type
_entity.pdbx_description
1 polymer ?
#
loop_
_entity_poly.entity_id
_entity_poly.type
_entity_poly.pdbx_seq_one_letter_code
_entity_poly.pdbx_strand_id
1 'polypeptide(L)'
;MKIFLFPSDYFNRKKVDPVYEEQFACIQSAGFATAVTSLESLGSGSLKILPILESGSKVVYRGWMLSPLDYERLVNLVEMRVEYADF
;
A
#
# COMPACT_ATOMS: atom_id res chain seq x y z
N MET A 1 -11.96 -0.71 8.51
CA MET A 1 -12.04 0.32 7.43
C MET A 1 -11.54 -0.28 6.11
N LYS A 2 -11.95 0.23 4.93
CA LYS A 2 -11.34 -0.15 3.64
C LYS A 2 -10.33 0.91 3.22
N ILE A 3 -9.14 0.49 2.80
CA ILE A 3 -8.08 1.39 2.34
C ILE A 3 -7.49 0.89 1.02
N PHE A 4 -7.30 1.79 0.07
CA PHE A 4 -6.70 1.48 -1.23
C PHE A 4 -5.21 1.76 -1.21
N LEU A 5 -4.40 0.74 -1.47
CA LEU A 5 -2.94 0.81 -1.44
C LEU A 5 -2.40 0.92 -2.87
N PHE A 6 -1.69 2.02 -3.15
CA PHE A 6 -1.10 2.31 -4.45
C PHE A 6 0.43 2.19 -4.44
N PRO A 7 1.06 2.00 -5.60
CA PRO A 7 2.50 2.20 -5.74
C PRO A 7 2.83 3.67 -5.50
N SER A 8 3.95 3.92 -4.82
CA SER A 8 4.49 5.26 -4.66
C SER A 8 5.36 5.66 -5.86
N ASP A 9 5.50 6.96 -6.07
CA ASP A 9 6.48 7.52 -7.01
C ASP A 9 7.91 7.08 -6.64
N TYR A 10 8.67 6.66 -7.65
CA TYR A 10 10.06 6.25 -7.55
C TYR A 10 10.97 7.33 -6.94
N PHE A 11 10.79 8.60 -7.37
CA PHE A 11 11.58 9.74 -6.91
C PHE A 11 11.06 10.29 -5.58
N ASN A 12 9.76 10.20 -5.32
CA ASN A 12 9.14 10.67 -4.10
C ASN A 12 8.18 9.65 -3.48
N ARG A 13 8.73 8.76 -2.65
CA ARG A 13 8.00 7.66 -2.00
C ARG A 13 6.81 8.06 -1.11
N LYS A 14 6.60 9.36 -0.86
CA LYS A 14 5.43 9.87 -0.12
C LYS A 14 4.25 10.23 -1.02
N LYS A 15 4.46 10.26 -2.35
CA LYS A 15 3.43 10.51 -3.35
C LYS A 15 3.05 9.21 -4.04
N VAL A 16 1.83 9.16 -4.55
CA VAL A 16 1.40 8.09 -5.45
C VAL A 16 2.18 8.17 -6.77
N ASP A 17 2.43 7.04 -7.40
CA ASP A 17 2.98 6.98 -8.75
C ASP A 17 2.11 7.86 -9.70
N PRO A 18 2.72 8.76 -10.50
CA PRO A 18 2.02 9.68 -11.39
C PRO A 18 0.96 9.03 -12.29
N VAL A 19 1.17 7.78 -12.71
CA VAL A 19 0.21 7.04 -13.56
C VAL A 19 -1.14 6.81 -12.85
N TYR A 20 -1.15 6.85 -11.52
CA TYR A 20 -2.35 6.61 -10.70
C TYR A 20 -2.86 7.87 -9.98
N GLU A 21 -2.29 9.06 -10.20
CA GLU A 21 -2.69 10.29 -9.49
C GLU A 21 -4.19 10.59 -9.61
N GLU A 22 -4.75 10.49 -10.81
CA GLU A 22 -6.18 10.73 -11.04
C GLU A 22 -7.06 9.72 -10.29
N GLN A 23 -6.71 8.43 -10.35
CA GLN A 23 -7.45 7.37 -9.64
C GLN A 23 -7.36 7.57 -8.12
N PHE A 24 -6.19 7.94 -7.61
CA PHE A 24 -5.96 8.21 -6.21
C PHE A 24 -6.85 9.37 -5.72
N ALA A 25 -6.88 10.48 -6.47
CA ALA A 25 -7.72 11.65 -6.15
C ALA A 25 -9.22 11.33 -6.22
N CYS A 26 -9.66 10.55 -7.23
CA CYS A 26 -11.04 10.11 -7.36
C CYS A 26 -11.48 9.24 -6.17
N ILE A 27 -10.64 8.29 -5.73
CA ILE A 27 -10.94 7.43 -4.58
C ILE A 27 -11.04 8.24 -3.29
N GLN A 28 -10.14 9.20 -3.08
CA GLN A 28 -10.22 10.11 -1.93
C GLN A 28 -11.50 10.95 -1.96
N SER A 29 -11.84 11.51 -3.13
CA SER A 29 -13.05 12.31 -3.33
C SER A 29 -14.34 11.52 -3.12
N ALA A 30 -14.30 10.20 -3.35
CA ALA A 30 -15.38 9.27 -3.02
C ALA A 30 -15.44 8.90 -1.52
N GLY A 31 -14.57 9.45 -0.68
CA GLY A 31 -14.57 9.24 0.77
C GLY A 31 -13.84 7.99 1.25
N PHE A 32 -13.03 7.34 0.39
CA PHE A 32 -12.22 6.20 0.79
C PHE A 32 -10.82 6.62 1.24
N ALA A 33 -10.28 5.89 2.21
CA ALA A 33 -8.89 6.03 2.60
C ALA A 33 -7.95 5.50 1.52
N THR A 34 -6.80 6.14 1.36
CA THR A 34 -5.75 5.76 0.42
C THR A 34 -4.40 5.72 1.11
N ALA A 35 -3.54 4.80 0.70
CA ALA A 35 -2.15 4.69 1.12
C ALA A 35 -1.23 4.43 -0.08
N VAL A 36 0.07 4.64 0.12
CA VAL A 36 1.11 4.37 -0.87
C VAL A 36 2.21 3.47 -0.29
N THR A 37 2.85 2.68 -1.15
CA THR A 37 4.04 1.89 -0.82
C THR A 37 5.01 1.80 -2.00
N SER A 38 6.31 1.75 -1.71
CA SER A 38 7.34 1.49 -2.72
C SER A 38 7.31 0.01 -3.10
N LEU A 39 7.24 -0.28 -4.41
CA LEU A 39 7.31 -1.65 -4.91
C LEU A 39 8.76 -2.15 -4.97
N GLU A 40 9.72 -1.24 -5.11
CA GLU A 40 11.16 -1.53 -5.11
C GLU A 40 11.61 -2.15 -3.78
N SER A 41 10.97 -1.75 -2.68
CA SER A 41 11.29 -2.26 -1.34
C SER A 41 10.59 -3.58 -1.00
N LEU A 42 9.71 -4.07 -1.87
CA LEU A 42 9.00 -5.34 -1.67
C LEU A 42 9.97 -6.53 -1.80
N GLY A 43 10.88 -6.47 -2.77
CA GLY A 43 11.91 -7.50 -2.98
C GLY A 43 12.94 -7.58 -1.85
N SER A 44 13.15 -6.51 -1.08
CA SER A 44 14.06 -6.47 0.06
C SER A 44 13.40 -6.87 1.38
N GLY A 45 12.12 -7.29 1.37
CA GLY A 45 11.40 -7.71 2.57
C GLY A 45 11.01 -6.57 3.52
N SER A 46 11.12 -5.32 3.09
CA SER A 46 10.80 -4.15 3.91
C SER A 46 9.73 -3.31 3.22
N LEU A 47 8.47 -3.47 3.61
CA LEU A 47 7.38 -2.64 3.09
C LEU A 47 7.23 -1.39 3.96
N LYS A 48 7.18 -0.20 3.36
CA LYS A 48 6.84 1.05 4.04
C LYS A 48 5.55 1.60 3.45
N ILE A 49 4.44 1.36 4.14
CA ILE A 49 3.12 1.90 3.79
C ILE A 49 2.90 3.24 4.49
N LEU A 50 2.40 4.23 3.76
CA LEU A 50 2.05 5.55 4.26
C LEU A 50 0.63 5.95 3.79
N PRO A 51 -0.27 6.39 4.69
CA PRO A 51 -0.12 6.42 6.15
C PRO A 51 -0.05 5.00 6.77
N ILE A 52 0.25 4.92 8.07
CA ILE A 52 0.19 3.66 8.82
C ILE A 52 -1.23 3.11 8.72
N LEU A 53 -1.34 1.82 8.42
CA LEU A 53 -2.63 1.14 8.34
C LEU A 53 -3.14 0.86 9.76
N GLU A 54 -4.41 1.16 10.01
CA GLU A 54 -5.06 0.78 11.26
C GLU A 54 -5.26 -0.74 11.32
N SER A 55 -5.13 -1.32 12.51
CA SER A 55 -5.40 -2.75 12.73
C SER A 55 -6.83 -3.12 12.30
N GLY A 56 -6.98 -4.28 11.65
CA GLY A 56 -8.26 -4.73 11.09
C GLY A 56 -8.70 -4.00 9.81
N SER A 57 -7.84 -3.16 9.21
CA SER A 57 -8.12 -2.56 7.89
C SER A 57 -8.15 -3.62 6.78
N LYS A 58 -9.14 -3.54 5.90
CA LYS A 58 -9.19 -4.30 4.65
C LYS A 58 -8.46 -3.52 3.57
N VAL A 59 -7.33 -4.05 3.12
CA VAL A 59 -6.47 -3.41 2.12
C VAL A 59 -6.86 -3.88 0.72
N VAL A 60 -7.03 -2.94 -0.20
CA VAL A 60 -7.23 -3.22 -1.64
C VAL A 60 -6.01 -2.70 -2.39
N TYR A 61 -5.18 -3.59 -2.92
CA TYR A 61 -4.05 -3.19 -3.74
C TYR A 61 -4.52 -2.70 -5.11
N ARG A 62 -4.08 -1.50 -5.50
CA ARG A 62 -4.34 -0.91 -6.81
C ARG A 62 -3.04 -0.36 -7.40
N GLY A 63 -2.43 -1.13 -8.30
CA GLY A 63 -1.17 -0.76 -8.93
C GLY A 63 -0.81 -1.66 -10.09
N TRP A 64 0.47 -1.64 -10.44
CA TRP A 64 1.06 -2.53 -11.43
C TRP A 64 0.83 -3.99 -11.06
N MET A 65 0.69 -4.84 -12.07
CA MET A 65 0.62 -6.29 -11.85
C MET A 65 1.94 -6.75 -11.23
N LEU A 66 1.85 -7.43 -10.08
CA LEU A 66 3.00 -7.99 -9.40
C LEU A 66 3.26 -9.41 -9.87
N SER A 67 4.47 -9.92 -9.61
CA SER A 67 4.72 -11.36 -9.72
C SER A 67 3.92 -12.10 -8.63
N PRO A 68 3.60 -13.40 -8.82
CA PRO A 68 2.95 -14.19 -7.77
C PRO A 68 3.68 -14.13 -6.42
N LEU A 69 5.01 -14.23 -6.44
CA LEU A 69 5.85 -14.14 -5.24
C LEU A 69 5.75 -12.77 -4.55
N ASP A 70 5.66 -11.69 -5.34
CA ASP A 70 5.54 -10.35 -4.80
C ASP A 70 4.14 -10.09 -4.24
N TYR A 71 3.09 -10.69 -4.80
CA TYR A 71 1.77 -10.70 -4.16
C TYR A 71 1.80 -11.39 -2.79
N GLU A 72 2.44 -12.56 -2.69
CA GLU A 72 2.60 -13.25 -1.40
C GLU A 72 3.35 -12.40 -0.38
N ARG A 73 4.46 -11.77 -0.78
CA ARG A 73 5.21 -10.84 0.08
C ARG A 73 4.37 -9.65 0.52
N LEU A 74 3.58 -9.08 -0.38
CA LEU A 74 2.72 -7.94 -0.07
C LEU A 74 1.67 -8.32 0.97
N VAL A 75 1.00 -9.47 0.79
CA VAL A 75 0.01 -9.99 1.73
C VAL A 75 0.65 -10.23 3.09
N ASN A 76 1.76 -10.98 3.14
CA ASN A 76 2.46 -11.28 4.38
C ASN A 76 2.88 -10.01 5.13
N LEU A 77 3.43 -9.01 4.44
CA LEU A 77 3.89 -7.76 5.09
C LEU A 77 2.72 -6.86 5.53
N VAL A 78 1.57 -6.93 4.88
CA VAL A 78 0.35 -6.25 5.31
C VAL A 78 -0.24 -6.94 6.54
N GLU A 79 -0.24 -8.28 6.59
CA GLU A 79 -0.81 -9.08 7.67
C GLU A 79 0.11 -9.13 8.91
N MET A 80 1.42 -9.28 8.76
CA MET A 80 2.38 -9.26 9.87
C MET A 80 2.39 -7.93 10.64
N ARG A 81 1.97 -6.84 10.00
CA ARG A 81 1.78 -5.54 10.69
C ARG A 81 0.57 -5.54 11.64
N VAL A 82 -0.24 -6.59 11.63
CA VAL A 82 -1.33 -6.81 12.60
C VAL A 82 -0.82 -7.55 13.85
N GLU A 83 0.37 -8.17 13.84
CA GLU A 83 0.83 -9.07 14.92
C GLU A 83 1.77 -8.43 15.96
N TYR A 84 2.19 -7.17 15.81
CA TYR A 84 3.06 -6.50 16.80
C TYR A 84 2.52 -5.16 17.28
N ALA A 85 1.23 -5.12 17.62
CA ALA A 85 0.71 -4.14 18.57
C ALA A 85 0.48 -4.86 19.91
N ASP A 86 1.41 -4.60 20.83
CA ASP A 86 1.41 -4.87 22.28
C ASP A 86 1.75 -6.30 22.78
N PHE A 87 3.00 -6.44 23.25
CA PHE A 87 3.31 -6.69 24.66
C PHE A 87 4.48 -5.81 25.10
#